data_AF-A0A7C4YWA9-F1
#
_entry.id   AF-A0A7C4YWA9-F1
#
_cell.length_a   1.000
_cell.length_b   1.000
_cell.length_c   1.000
_cell.angle_alpha   90.00
_cell.angle_beta   90.00
_cell.angle_gamma   90.00
#
_symmetry.space_group_name_H-M   'P 1'
#
loop_
_entity.id
_entity.type
_entity.pdbx_description
1 polymer ?
#
loop_
_entity_poly.entity_id
_entity_poly.type
_entity_poly.pdbx_seq_one_letter_code
_entity_poly.pdbx_strand_id
1 'polypeptide(L)'
;MSDPFPICPQPPDWRVDWETLDRTYPWIQNLRGCAQDPVRHAEGDVWTHVRMACEAMASLAQWRSLPELERKVLFTAALLHDVAKPACLRVDAEGKVSTRGHSWRGAIMARRILWRMNVPFPQREQITALVRHHLVPLYLIEREEPRRTAIEVSQTARCDYLAILSEADAKGRICSDPEKLLNNVQAFADFCRTQECFDKPFVFPSDQARFLYFHTSNRQPDSPALEDYTCEVIMMCGLPGSGKDYWIQQYLRDWPVISIDQLRQQLGLAPNEPQGPVLTKAREIAREYLRGRKSFVWNAANLSRQARQEFIRLYAEHGARVRIVYREVPPDRLFAQNRQRRNRVPVSVIERLLDRWETPDRTEAHQIDCILD
;
A
#
# COMPACT_ATOMS: atom_id res chain seq x y z
N MET A 1 -9.37 25.03 2.76
CA MET A 1 -8.50 24.20 1.91
C MET A 1 -9.38 23.65 0.80
N SER A 2 -8.90 23.68 -0.45
CA SER A 2 -9.60 23.03 -1.56
C SER A 2 -9.74 21.54 -1.28
N ASP A 3 -10.83 20.93 -1.75
CA ASP A 3 -11.02 19.48 -1.73
C ASP A 3 -9.84 18.80 -2.47
N PRO A 4 -9.06 17.92 -1.81
CA PRO A 4 -7.87 17.33 -2.41
C PRO A 4 -8.17 16.18 -3.38
N PHE A 5 -9.42 15.73 -3.48
CA PHE A 5 -9.81 14.62 -4.33
C PHE A 5 -10.02 15.06 -5.80
N PRO A 6 -9.86 14.15 -6.78
CA PRO A 6 -10.43 14.31 -8.11
C PRO A 6 -11.89 14.71 -8.08
N ILE A 7 -12.29 15.55 -9.03
CA ILE A 7 -13.70 15.89 -9.23
C ILE A 7 -14.51 14.60 -9.39
N CYS A 8 -15.49 14.43 -8.52
CA CYS A 8 -16.27 13.20 -8.36
C CYS A 8 -17.72 13.48 -8.79
N PRO A 9 -18.36 12.60 -9.59
CA PRO A 9 -19.73 12.81 -10.05
C PRO A 9 -20.71 13.03 -8.88
N GLN A 10 -21.63 13.99 -9.04
CA GLN A 10 -22.62 14.37 -8.02
C GLN A 10 -24.06 14.25 -8.53
N PRO A 11 -25.04 14.08 -7.62
CA PRO A 11 -26.45 14.16 -7.99
C PRO A 11 -26.82 15.57 -8.51
N PRO A 12 -27.85 15.67 -9.36
CA PRO A 12 -28.68 14.58 -9.86
C PRO A 12 -28.09 13.87 -11.11
N ASP A 13 -27.10 14.46 -11.77
CA ASP A 13 -26.70 14.06 -13.12
C ASP A 13 -25.70 12.90 -13.16
N TRP A 14 -24.88 12.73 -12.12
CA TRP A 14 -23.87 11.67 -12.02
C TRP A 14 -22.91 11.60 -13.22
N ARG A 15 -22.71 12.72 -13.90
CA ARG A 15 -21.81 12.80 -15.07
C ARG A 15 -20.35 12.90 -14.64
N VAL A 16 -19.48 12.20 -15.36
CA VAL A 16 -18.04 12.34 -15.20
C VAL A 16 -17.54 13.55 -16.01
N ASP A 17 -16.92 14.51 -15.33
CA ASP A 17 -16.32 15.69 -15.96
C ASP A 17 -14.93 15.36 -16.53
N TRP A 18 -14.91 14.74 -17.71
CA TRP A 18 -13.69 14.35 -18.39
C TRP A 18 -12.79 15.53 -18.77
N GLU A 19 -13.37 16.68 -19.13
CA GLU A 19 -12.61 17.86 -19.53
C GLU A 19 -11.77 18.39 -18.36
N THR A 20 -12.41 18.55 -17.19
CA THR A 20 -11.70 19.00 -15.99
C THR A 20 -10.68 17.97 -15.54
N LEU A 21 -11.01 16.67 -15.55
CA LEU A 21 -10.06 15.61 -15.19
C LEU A 21 -8.81 15.64 -16.09
N ASP A 22 -9.01 15.65 -17.42
CA ASP A 22 -7.93 15.67 -18.41
C ASP A 22 -7.01 16.88 -18.26
N ARG A 23 -7.56 18.07 -18.00
CA ARG A 23 -6.79 19.29 -17.83
C ARG A 23 -6.04 19.34 -16.49
N THR A 24 -6.62 18.77 -15.45
CA THR A 24 -6.13 18.93 -14.06
C THR A 24 -5.04 17.92 -13.71
N TYR A 25 -5.06 16.72 -14.28
CA TYR A 25 -4.24 15.60 -13.83
C TYR A 25 -3.26 15.11 -14.90
N PRO A 26 -1.99 15.59 -14.89
CA PRO A 26 -1.00 15.23 -15.91
C PRO A 26 -0.71 13.73 -16.03
N TRP A 27 -0.90 12.96 -14.95
CA TRP A 27 -0.64 11.52 -14.97
C TRP A 27 -1.61 10.74 -15.88
N ILE A 28 -2.77 11.31 -16.23
CA ILE A 28 -3.72 10.74 -17.20
C ILE A 28 -3.08 10.58 -18.58
N GLN A 29 -2.21 11.51 -18.98
CA GLN A 29 -1.56 11.49 -20.29
C GLN A 29 -0.74 10.21 -20.51
N ASN A 30 -0.16 9.64 -19.44
CA ASN A 30 0.64 8.42 -19.51
C ASN A 30 -0.20 7.16 -19.82
N LEU A 31 -1.51 7.20 -19.58
CA LEU A 31 -2.41 6.06 -19.83
C LEU A 31 -2.81 5.95 -21.29
N ARG A 32 -2.78 7.08 -22.03
CA ARG A 32 -3.26 7.16 -23.41
C ARG A 32 -2.38 6.35 -24.35
N GLY A 33 -3.01 5.51 -25.16
CA GLY A 33 -2.31 4.70 -26.15
C GLY A 33 -1.46 3.57 -25.56
N CYS A 34 -1.52 3.37 -24.23
CA CYS A 34 -0.95 2.18 -23.62
C CYS A 34 -1.77 0.97 -24.06
N ALA A 35 -1.19 0.12 -24.91
CA ALA A 35 -1.84 -1.07 -25.42
C ALA A 35 -2.25 -2.04 -24.30
N GLN A 36 -3.32 -2.78 -24.54
CA GLN A 36 -3.80 -3.87 -23.69
C GLN A 36 -3.94 -5.17 -24.49
N ASP A 37 -4.20 -6.26 -23.79
CA ASP A 37 -4.53 -7.54 -24.42
C ASP A 37 -5.88 -7.41 -25.16
N PRO A 38 -5.94 -7.60 -26.48
CA PRO A 38 -7.15 -7.34 -27.28
C PRO A 38 -8.29 -8.33 -27.03
N VAL A 39 -8.01 -9.49 -26.42
CA VAL A 39 -9.04 -10.48 -26.04
C VAL A 39 -9.70 -10.07 -24.73
N ARG A 40 -8.89 -9.58 -23.78
CA ARG A 40 -9.37 -9.15 -22.46
C ARG A 40 -9.89 -7.72 -22.44
N HIS A 41 -9.41 -6.88 -23.35
CA HIS A 41 -9.69 -5.46 -23.44
C HIS A 41 -9.90 -5.06 -24.91
N ALA A 42 -11.01 -5.50 -25.50
CA ALA A 42 -11.36 -5.17 -26.87
C ALA A 42 -11.70 -3.67 -27.06
N GLU A 43 -11.90 -2.92 -25.98
CA GLU A 43 -12.00 -1.46 -25.98
C GLU A 43 -10.70 -0.75 -26.37
N GLY A 44 -9.58 -1.45 -26.40
CA GLY A 44 -8.29 -0.92 -26.83
C GLY A 44 -7.39 -0.50 -25.66
N ASP A 45 -7.11 0.80 -25.54
CA ASP A 45 -6.07 1.29 -24.65
C ASP A 45 -6.51 1.48 -23.19
N VAL A 46 -5.52 1.58 -22.29
CA VAL A 46 -5.76 1.72 -20.84
C VAL A 46 -6.62 2.94 -20.50
N TRP A 47 -6.43 4.08 -21.16
CA TRP A 47 -7.23 5.26 -20.82
C TRP A 47 -8.70 5.08 -21.19
N THR A 48 -8.98 4.49 -22.36
CA THR A 48 -10.35 4.15 -22.76
C THR A 48 -11.02 3.25 -21.72
N HIS A 49 -10.33 2.21 -21.26
CA HIS A 49 -10.84 1.32 -20.22
C HIS A 49 -11.10 2.03 -18.89
N VAL A 50 -10.17 2.86 -18.40
CA VAL A 50 -10.36 3.63 -17.16
C VAL A 50 -11.59 4.54 -17.25
N ARG A 51 -11.83 5.17 -18.41
CA ARG A 51 -13.01 5.99 -18.62
C ARG A 51 -14.29 5.17 -18.52
N MET A 52 -14.33 4.02 -19.19
CA MET A 52 -15.48 3.11 -19.15
C MET A 52 -15.76 2.58 -17.74
N ALA A 53 -14.72 2.23 -16.98
CA ALA A 53 -14.86 1.79 -15.59
C ALA A 53 -15.42 2.91 -14.68
N CYS A 54 -14.99 4.16 -14.89
CA CYS A 54 -15.51 5.31 -14.13
C CYS A 54 -16.97 5.65 -14.47
N GLU A 55 -17.35 5.59 -15.75
CA GLU A 55 -18.76 5.74 -16.16
C GLU A 55 -19.63 4.62 -15.59
N ALA A 56 -19.13 3.37 -15.65
CA ALA A 56 -19.79 2.24 -15.03
C ALA A 56 -19.98 2.47 -13.53
N MET A 57 -18.94 2.89 -12.81
CA MET A 57 -19.03 3.25 -11.38
C MET A 57 -20.09 4.33 -11.12
N ALA A 58 -20.08 5.41 -11.89
CA ALA A 58 -21.03 6.51 -11.76
C ALA A 58 -22.48 6.07 -12.03
N SER A 59 -22.69 4.96 -12.74
CA SER A 59 -24.01 4.35 -13.00
C SER A 59 -24.50 3.41 -11.89
N LEU A 60 -23.61 2.93 -11.01
CA LEU A 60 -23.97 1.94 -9.99
C LEU A 60 -24.83 2.57 -8.88
N ALA A 61 -26.02 2.03 -8.67
CA ALA A 61 -26.93 2.46 -7.59
C ALA A 61 -26.27 2.35 -6.20
N GLN A 62 -25.55 1.26 -5.96
CA GLN A 62 -24.82 1.04 -4.71
C GLN A 62 -23.68 2.03 -4.47
N TRP A 63 -23.07 2.60 -5.52
CA TRP A 63 -22.07 3.66 -5.37
C TRP A 63 -22.77 5.01 -5.10
N ARG A 64 -23.84 5.31 -5.84
CA ARG A 64 -24.62 6.55 -5.67
C ARG A 64 -25.22 6.70 -4.27
N SER A 65 -25.57 5.59 -3.61
CA SER A 65 -26.12 5.57 -2.25
C SER A 65 -25.09 5.75 -1.14
N LEU A 66 -23.79 5.64 -1.43
CA LEU A 66 -22.73 5.86 -0.44
C LEU A 66 -22.67 7.33 -0.03
N PRO A 67 -22.15 7.65 1.17
CA PRO A 67 -21.85 9.03 1.52
C PRO A 67 -20.75 9.60 0.61
N GLU A 68 -20.68 10.93 0.53
CA GLU A 68 -19.87 11.64 -0.48
C GLU A 68 -18.38 11.30 -0.42
N LEU A 69 -17.84 11.13 0.79
CA LEU A 69 -16.42 10.83 0.98
C LEU A 69 -16.04 9.44 0.44
N GLU A 70 -16.89 8.45 0.69
CA GLU A 70 -16.76 7.08 0.21
C GLU A 70 -16.89 7.03 -1.32
N ARG A 71 -17.83 7.82 -1.89
CA ARG A 71 -17.91 8.00 -3.34
C ARG A 71 -16.61 8.54 -3.93
N LYS A 72 -16.04 9.59 -3.33
CA LYS A 72 -14.73 10.16 -3.73
C LYS A 72 -13.60 9.14 -3.64
N VAL A 73 -13.54 8.36 -2.56
CA VAL A 73 -12.55 7.29 -2.38
C VAL A 73 -12.65 6.25 -3.51
N LEU A 74 -13.84 5.71 -3.76
CA LEU A 74 -14.05 4.71 -4.81
C LEU A 74 -13.79 5.24 -6.21
N PHE A 75 -14.29 6.44 -6.52
CA PHE A 75 -14.09 7.07 -7.82
C PHE A 75 -12.61 7.37 -8.10
N THR A 76 -11.89 7.84 -7.09
CA THR A 76 -10.44 8.04 -7.17
C THR A 76 -9.69 6.71 -7.36
N ALA A 77 -10.13 5.64 -6.70
CA ALA A 77 -9.58 4.31 -6.92
C ALA A 77 -9.84 3.80 -8.34
N ALA A 78 -11.04 4.01 -8.90
CA ALA A 78 -11.35 3.66 -10.28
C ALA A 78 -10.46 4.41 -11.29
N LEU A 79 -10.24 5.71 -11.08
CA LEU A 79 -9.33 6.51 -11.90
C LEU A 79 -7.88 6.02 -11.87
N LEU A 80 -7.45 5.40 -10.77
CA LEU A 80 -6.05 5.04 -10.51
C LEU A 80 -5.76 3.53 -10.56
N HIS A 81 -6.77 2.66 -10.69
CA HIS A 81 -6.60 1.20 -10.54
C HIS A 81 -5.53 0.63 -11.49
N ASP A 82 -5.45 1.21 -12.69
CA ASP A 82 -4.53 0.84 -13.75
C ASP A 82 -3.41 1.85 -14.00
N VAL A 83 -3.17 2.78 -13.08
CA VAL A 83 -2.23 3.91 -13.27
C VAL A 83 -0.80 3.47 -13.62
N ALA A 84 -0.42 2.24 -13.27
CA ALA A 84 0.90 1.69 -13.52
C ALA A 84 0.97 0.72 -14.71
N LYS A 85 -0.12 0.43 -15.43
CA LYS A 85 -0.05 -0.41 -16.63
C LYS A 85 1.03 0.06 -17.62
N PRO A 86 1.17 1.37 -17.94
CA PRO A 86 2.25 1.85 -18.82
C PRO A 86 3.66 1.54 -18.30
N ALA A 87 3.89 1.70 -17.00
CA ALA A 87 5.19 1.43 -16.38
C ALA A 87 5.51 -0.07 -16.26
N CYS A 88 4.51 -0.94 -16.44
CA CYS A 88 4.65 -2.39 -16.38
C CYS A 88 4.46 -3.06 -17.75
N LEU A 89 4.23 -2.29 -18.82
CA LEU A 89 3.96 -2.79 -20.16
C LEU A 89 5.17 -3.56 -20.70
N ARG A 90 4.91 -4.78 -21.15
CA ARG A 90 5.84 -5.65 -21.87
C ARG A 90 5.11 -6.26 -23.05
N VAL A 91 5.80 -6.32 -24.18
CA VAL A 91 5.35 -7.02 -25.39
C VAL A 91 6.40 -8.08 -25.69
N ASP A 92 5.98 -9.34 -25.80
CA ASP A 92 6.90 -10.43 -26.17
C ASP A 92 7.08 -10.52 -27.70
N ALA A 93 7.90 -11.48 -28.14
CA ALA A 93 8.25 -11.65 -29.55
C ALA A 93 7.04 -12.02 -30.42
N GLU A 94 6.04 -12.66 -29.82
CA GLU A 94 4.78 -13.07 -30.45
C GLU A 94 3.73 -11.94 -30.44
N GLY A 95 4.06 -10.76 -29.89
CA GLY A 95 3.19 -9.59 -29.84
C GLY A 95 2.19 -9.61 -28.67
N LYS A 96 2.32 -10.54 -27.71
CA LYS A 96 1.43 -10.61 -26.57
C LYS A 96 1.75 -9.51 -25.56
N VAL A 97 0.71 -8.77 -25.20
CA VAL A 97 0.78 -7.67 -24.25
C VAL A 97 0.64 -8.18 -22.82
N SER A 98 1.52 -7.74 -21.92
CA SER A 98 1.47 -8.05 -20.50
C SER A 98 1.80 -6.83 -19.65
N THR A 99 1.06 -6.64 -18.56
CA THR A 99 1.29 -5.58 -17.57
C THR A 99 1.45 -6.18 -16.16
N ARG A 100 2.04 -7.38 -16.07
CA ARG A 100 2.19 -8.11 -14.81
C ARG A 100 2.88 -7.24 -13.76
N GLY A 101 2.27 -7.18 -12.56
CA GLY A 101 2.77 -6.37 -11.43
C GLY A 101 2.23 -4.95 -11.37
N HIS A 102 1.39 -4.53 -12.34
CA HIS A 102 0.81 -3.17 -12.33
C HIS A 102 0.00 -2.87 -11.07
N SER A 103 -0.71 -3.83 -10.46
CA SER A 103 -1.49 -3.55 -9.24
C SER A 103 -0.58 -3.16 -8.06
N TRP A 104 0.55 -3.87 -7.89
CA TRP A 104 1.57 -3.53 -6.88
C TRP A 104 2.24 -2.17 -7.16
N ARG A 105 2.68 -1.97 -8.41
CA ARG A 105 3.34 -0.72 -8.83
C ARG A 105 2.36 0.46 -8.79
N GLY A 106 1.10 0.20 -9.14
CA GLY A 106 -0.03 1.14 -9.16
C GLY A 106 -0.33 1.65 -7.77
N ALA A 107 -0.31 0.79 -6.76
CA ALA A 107 -0.45 1.21 -5.37
C ALA A 107 0.64 2.23 -4.96
N ILE A 108 1.91 1.99 -5.32
CA ILE A 108 3.01 2.92 -5.02
C ILE A 108 2.82 4.26 -5.76
N MET A 109 2.44 4.20 -7.04
CA MET A 109 2.20 5.40 -7.85
C MET A 109 1.00 6.20 -7.34
N ALA A 110 -0.12 5.53 -7.03
CA ALA A 110 -1.32 6.14 -6.47
C ALA A 110 -1.01 6.84 -5.14
N ARG A 111 -0.28 6.19 -4.22
CA ARG A 111 0.16 6.81 -2.97
C ARG A 111 0.95 8.08 -3.19
N ARG A 112 1.93 8.05 -4.12
CA ARG A 112 2.75 9.22 -4.46
C ARG A 112 1.91 10.37 -5.03
N ILE A 113 0.99 10.07 -5.95
CA ILE A 113 0.08 11.05 -6.55
C ILE A 113 -0.79 11.70 -5.46
N LEU A 114 -1.47 10.89 -4.67
CA LEU A 114 -2.44 11.34 -3.67
C LEU A 114 -1.78 12.07 -2.49
N TRP A 115 -0.57 11.67 -2.10
CA TRP A 115 0.23 12.41 -1.11
C TRP A 115 0.61 13.81 -1.61
N ARG A 116 0.99 13.94 -2.90
CA ARG A 116 1.24 15.27 -3.51
C ARG A 116 -0.02 16.13 -3.61
N MET A 117 -1.18 15.50 -3.73
CA MET A 117 -2.48 16.16 -3.70
C MET A 117 -2.96 16.48 -2.29
N ASN A 118 -2.20 16.12 -1.24
CA ASN A 118 -2.60 16.26 0.17
C ASN A 118 -3.92 15.54 0.51
N VAL A 119 -4.21 14.43 -0.17
CA VAL A 119 -5.34 13.56 0.22
C VAL A 119 -5.06 12.99 1.63
N PRO A 120 -6.02 13.08 2.57
CA PRO A 120 -5.77 12.66 3.94
C PRO A 120 -5.40 11.18 4.03
N PHE A 121 -4.52 10.85 4.99
CA PHE A 121 -3.88 9.55 5.11
C PHE A 121 -4.86 8.35 5.08
N PRO A 122 -5.96 8.32 5.88
CA PRO A 122 -6.86 7.16 5.89
C PRO A 122 -7.48 6.90 4.51
N GLN A 123 -7.95 7.94 3.84
CA GLN A 123 -8.56 7.82 2.51
C GLN A 123 -7.53 7.46 1.46
N ARG A 124 -6.32 8.04 1.52
CA ARG A 124 -5.24 7.70 0.60
C ARG A 124 -4.84 6.24 0.70
N GLU A 125 -4.63 5.72 1.91
CA GLU A 125 -4.22 4.33 2.08
C GLU A 125 -5.36 3.36 1.71
N GLN A 126 -6.62 3.72 1.96
CA GLN A 126 -7.77 2.95 1.45
C GLN A 126 -7.80 2.93 -0.08
N ILE A 127 -7.65 4.07 -0.78
CA ILE A 127 -7.53 4.12 -2.24
C ILE A 127 -6.37 3.25 -2.72
N THR A 128 -5.23 3.37 -2.06
CA THR A 128 -4.01 2.64 -2.45
C THR A 128 -4.17 1.13 -2.28
N ALA A 129 -4.85 0.69 -1.23
CA ALA A 129 -5.16 -0.73 -1.01
C ALA A 129 -6.17 -1.25 -2.03
N LEU A 130 -7.18 -0.45 -2.39
CA LEU A 130 -8.12 -0.78 -3.47
C LEU A 130 -7.39 -0.96 -4.81
N VAL A 131 -6.51 -0.02 -5.18
CA VAL A 131 -5.66 -0.13 -6.39
C VAL A 131 -4.78 -1.38 -6.32
N ARG A 132 -4.19 -1.69 -5.16
CA ARG A 132 -3.34 -2.87 -4.99
C ARG A 132 -4.09 -4.18 -5.25
N HIS A 133 -5.33 -4.26 -4.78
CA HIS A 133 -6.10 -5.50 -4.72
C HIS A 133 -7.21 -5.58 -5.76
N HIS A 134 -7.34 -4.63 -6.70
CA HIS A 134 -8.49 -4.52 -7.62
C HIS A 134 -8.77 -5.79 -8.46
N LEU A 135 -7.75 -6.63 -8.72
CA LEU A 135 -7.93 -7.90 -9.43
C LEU A 135 -8.37 -9.05 -8.52
N VAL A 136 -8.29 -8.91 -7.19
CA VAL A 136 -8.60 -10.01 -6.26
C VAL A 136 -10.03 -10.51 -6.44
N PRO A 137 -11.08 -9.67 -6.49
CA PRO A 137 -12.45 -10.18 -6.66
C PRO A 137 -12.66 -10.96 -7.95
N LEU A 138 -11.92 -10.64 -9.01
CA LEU A 138 -12.04 -11.32 -10.30
C LEU A 138 -11.49 -12.75 -10.29
N TYR A 139 -10.63 -13.10 -9.34
CA TYR A 139 -9.86 -14.35 -9.35
C TYR A 139 -9.77 -15.06 -7.99
N LEU A 140 -10.42 -14.55 -6.92
CA LEU A 140 -10.22 -15.06 -5.56
C LEU A 140 -10.48 -16.57 -5.45
N ILE A 141 -11.63 -17.02 -5.97
CA ILE A 141 -12.12 -18.40 -5.83
C ILE A 141 -11.20 -19.42 -6.52
N GLU A 142 -10.47 -18.99 -7.56
CA GLU A 142 -9.56 -19.83 -8.32
C GLU A 142 -8.16 -19.95 -7.65
N ARG A 143 -7.91 -19.23 -6.54
CA ARG A 143 -6.63 -19.28 -5.82
C ARG A 143 -6.55 -20.52 -4.94
N GLU A 144 -5.31 -20.97 -4.67
CA GLU A 144 -5.04 -22.08 -3.75
C GLU A 144 -5.51 -21.78 -2.32
N GLU A 145 -5.29 -20.55 -1.84
CA GLU A 145 -5.59 -20.12 -0.46
C GLU A 145 -6.56 -18.91 -0.46
N PRO A 146 -7.84 -19.08 -0.86
CA PRO A 146 -8.80 -18.00 -1.01
C PRO A 146 -9.13 -17.37 0.35
N ARG A 147 -9.24 -18.19 1.40
CA ARG A 147 -9.49 -17.72 2.78
C ARG A 147 -8.38 -16.78 3.26
N ARG A 148 -7.12 -17.20 3.10
CA ARG A 148 -5.96 -16.40 3.48
C ARG A 148 -5.88 -15.10 2.71
N THR A 149 -6.14 -15.14 1.41
CA THR A 149 -6.16 -13.94 0.57
C THR A 149 -7.25 -12.97 1.02
N ALA A 150 -8.49 -13.44 1.24
CA ALA A 150 -9.59 -12.58 1.70
C ALA A 150 -9.29 -11.93 3.05
N ILE A 151 -8.75 -12.70 3.99
CA ILE A 151 -8.32 -12.20 5.30
C ILE A 151 -7.22 -11.15 5.14
N GLU A 152 -6.17 -11.40 4.35
CA GLU A 152 -5.08 -10.43 4.09
C GLU A 152 -5.61 -9.12 3.49
N VAL A 153 -6.46 -9.21 2.46
CA VAL A 153 -7.07 -8.03 1.83
C VAL A 153 -7.87 -7.22 2.83
N SER A 154 -8.69 -7.87 3.65
CA SER A 154 -9.52 -7.21 4.66
C SER A 154 -8.71 -6.39 5.69
N GLN A 155 -7.43 -6.71 5.91
CA GLN A 155 -6.56 -5.96 6.82
C GLN A 155 -6.12 -4.60 6.26
N THR A 156 -6.28 -4.37 4.96
CA THR A 156 -5.80 -3.15 4.28
C THR A 156 -6.87 -2.44 3.45
N ALA A 157 -7.89 -3.15 2.98
CA ALA A 157 -9.01 -2.60 2.23
C ALA A 157 -10.34 -3.13 2.76
N ARG A 158 -11.34 -2.24 2.83
CA ARG A 158 -12.77 -2.59 2.82
C ARG A 158 -13.10 -3.48 1.61
N CYS A 159 -13.50 -4.73 1.83
CA CYS A 159 -13.79 -5.69 0.76
C CYS A 159 -15.09 -5.35 0.02
N ASP A 160 -16.06 -4.73 0.68
CA ASP A 160 -17.27 -4.20 0.03
C ASP A 160 -16.94 -3.07 -0.96
N TYR A 161 -16.01 -2.17 -0.64
CA TYR A 161 -15.52 -1.17 -1.59
C TYR A 161 -14.77 -1.83 -2.74
N LEU A 162 -13.97 -2.86 -2.44
CA LEU A 162 -13.26 -3.60 -3.46
C LEU A 162 -14.22 -4.31 -4.43
N ALA A 163 -15.33 -4.86 -3.93
CA ALA A 163 -16.38 -5.45 -4.76
C ALA A 163 -17.03 -4.41 -5.69
N ILE A 164 -17.38 -3.22 -5.18
CA ILE A 164 -17.95 -2.13 -6.00
C ILE A 164 -16.96 -1.69 -7.10
N LEU A 165 -15.68 -1.53 -6.74
CA LEU A 165 -14.63 -1.16 -7.69
C LEU A 165 -14.48 -2.23 -8.79
N SER A 166 -14.39 -3.50 -8.41
CA SER A 166 -14.24 -4.60 -9.38
C SER A 166 -15.49 -4.82 -10.23
N GLU A 167 -16.70 -4.55 -9.71
CA GLU A 167 -17.91 -4.55 -10.52
C GLU A 167 -17.88 -3.44 -11.58
N ALA A 168 -17.44 -2.24 -11.21
CA ALA A 168 -17.29 -1.13 -12.15
C ALA A 168 -16.23 -1.41 -13.22
N ASP A 169 -15.07 -1.97 -12.84
CA ASP A 169 -14.03 -2.43 -13.76
C ASP A 169 -14.57 -3.50 -14.73
N ALA A 170 -15.24 -4.54 -14.21
CA ALA A 170 -15.83 -5.59 -15.04
C ALA A 170 -16.89 -5.05 -16.02
N LYS A 171 -17.76 -4.13 -15.59
CA LYS A 171 -18.77 -3.47 -16.46
C LYS A 171 -18.15 -2.50 -17.46
N GLY A 172 -16.98 -1.95 -17.15
CA GLY A 172 -16.22 -1.05 -18.04
C GLY A 172 -15.33 -1.78 -19.06
N ARG A 173 -15.44 -3.11 -19.17
CA ARG A 173 -14.57 -3.94 -20.02
C ARG A 173 -15.35 -4.52 -21.20
N ILE A 174 -14.75 -4.52 -22.39
CA ILE A 174 -15.26 -5.25 -23.54
C ILE A 174 -14.44 -6.54 -23.68
N CYS A 175 -15.04 -7.67 -23.30
CA CYS A 175 -14.40 -8.98 -23.37
C CYS A 175 -15.41 -10.06 -23.74
N SER A 176 -14.93 -11.28 -24.03
CA SER A 176 -15.78 -12.39 -24.46
C SER A 176 -16.73 -12.93 -23.38
N ASP A 177 -16.44 -12.73 -22.10
CA ASP A 177 -17.21 -13.30 -20.98
C ASP A 177 -17.31 -12.33 -19.78
N PRO A 178 -18.05 -11.22 -19.91
CA PRO A 178 -18.24 -10.25 -18.84
C PRO A 178 -19.09 -10.81 -17.68
N GLU A 179 -20.01 -11.73 -17.97
CA GLU A 179 -20.86 -12.37 -16.94
C GLU A 179 -20.03 -13.19 -15.96
N LYS A 180 -19.04 -13.96 -16.44
CA LYS A 180 -18.12 -14.67 -15.55
C LYS A 180 -17.39 -13.73 -14.60
N LEU A 181 -16.96 -12.56 -15.07
CA LEU A 181 -16.29 -11.57 -14.20
C LEU A 181 -17.22 -11.08 -13.10
N LEU A 182 -18.47 -10.75 -13.44
CA LEU A 182 -19.47 -10.31 -12.47
C LEU A 182 -19.83 -11.41 -11.47
N ASN A 183 -19.96 -12.65 -11.93
CA ASN A 183 -20.18 -13.81 -11.07
C ASN A 183 -19.01 -14.02 -10.09
N ASN A 184 -17.77 -13.83 -10.55
CA ASN A 184 -16.59 -13.91 -9.68
C ASN A 184 -16.59 -12.79 -8.61
N VAL A 185 -16.95 -11.56 -8.97
CA VAL A 185 -17.09 -10.45 -8.00
C VAL A 185 -18.17 -10.76 -6.96
N GLN A 186 -19.31 -11.33 -7.37
CA GLN A 186 -20.36 -11.74 -6.46
C GLN A 186 -19.90 -12.87 -5.53
N ALA A 187 -19.23 -13.89 -6.08
CA ALA A 187 -18.66 -14.98 -5.28
C ALA A 187 -17.62 -14.49 -4.28
N PHE A 188 -16.79 -13.50 -4.66
CA PHE A 188 -15.89 -12.82 -3.73
C PHE A 188 -16.64 -12.14 -2.58
N ALA A 189 -17.71 -11.40 -2.87
CA ALA A 189 -18.50 -10.72 -1.84
C ALA A 189 -19.11 -11.71 -0.85
N ASP A 190 -19.73 -12.79 -1.35
CA ASP A 190 -20.34 -13.84 -0.51
C ASP A 190 -19.30 -14.61 0.31
N PHE A 191 -18.13 -14.86 -0.28
CA PHE A 191 -17.02 -15.47 0.42
C PHE A 191 -16.52 -14.58 1.56
N CYS A 192 -16.30 -13.29 1.33
CA CYS A 192 -15.88 -12.34 2.36
C CYS A 192 -16.94 -12.17 3.47
N ARG A 193 -18.24 -12.22 3.16
CA ARG A 193 -19.32 -12.23 4.17
C ARG A 193 -19.24 -13.47 5.04
N THR A 194 -19.03 -14.64 4.44
CA THR A 194 -18.85 -15.92 5.16
C THR A 194 -17.62 -15.92 6.06
N GLN A 195 -16.56 -15.22 5.67
CA GLN A 195 -15.36 -15.02 6.49
C GLN A 195 -15.49 -13.87 7.49
N GLU A 196 -16.65 -13.21 7.57
CA GLU A 196 -16.91 -12.03 8.42
C GLU A 196 -15.93 -10.87 8.19
N CYS A 197 -15.43 -10.72 6.96
CA CYS A 197 -14.42 -9.74 6.58
C CYS A 197 -14.81 -8.86 5.38
N PHE A 198 -16.13 -8.71 5.14
CA PHE A 198 -16.66 -7.96 3.99
C PHE A 198 -16.59 -6.44 4.19
N ASP A 199 -17.20 -5.95 5.26
CA ASP A 199 -17.27 -4.53 5.63
C ASP A 199 -16.30 -4.18 6.77
N LYS A 200 -15.52 -5.12 7.24
CA LYS A 200 -14.53 -4.88 8.31
C LYS A 200 -13.35 -5.81 8.13
N PRO A 201 -12.19 -5.47 8.70
CA PRO A 201 -11.09 -6.41 8.78
C PRO A 201 -11.50 -7.66 9.54
N PHE A 202 -11.00 -8.82 9.11
CA PHE A 202 -11.08 -10.05 9.91
C PHE A 202 -10.51 -9.79 11.32
N VAL A 203 -11.23 -10.23 12.35
CA VAL A 203 -10.86 -10.04 13.75
C VAL A 203 -10.09 -11.26 14.24
N PHE A 204 -8.81 -11.06 14.58
CA PHE A 204 -7.98 -12.09 15.19
C PHE A 204 -8.13 -12.11 16.72
N PRO A 205 -7.88 -13.24 17.39
CA PRO A 205 -7.93 -13.33 18.85
C PRO A 205 -7.02 -12.34 19.59
N SER A 206 -5.87 -12.00 19.00
CA SER A 206 -4.93 -11.00 19.52
C SER A 206 -4.00 -10.49 18.41
N ASP A 207 -3.23 -9.44 18.72
CA ASP A 207 -2.17 -8.93 17.84
C ASP A 207 -1.12 -10.01 17.55
N GLN A 208 -0.80 -10.86 18.54
CA GLN A 208 0.08 -12.00 18.37
C GLN A 208 -0.50 -13.05 17.43
N ALA A 209 -1.77 -13.40 17.59
CA ALA A 209 -2.42 -14.37 16.72
C ALA A 209 -2.43 -13.88 15.26
N ARG A 210 -2.73 -12.59 15.04
CA ARG A 210 -2.63 -11.95 13.72
C ARG A 210 -1.22 -12.03 13.17
N PHE A 211 -0.22 -11.63 13.95
CA PHE A 211 1.17 -11.62 13.51
C PHE A 211 1.62 -13.02 13.08
N LEU A 212 1.39 -14.04 13.93
CA LEU A 212 1.74 -15.43 13.62
C LEU A 212 0.97 -15.98 12.42
N TYR A 213 -0.29 -15.59 12.21
CA TYR A 213 -1.06 -16.03 11.04
C TYR A 213 -0.36 -15.65 9.73
N PHE A 214 0.16 -14.42 9.65
CA PHE A 214 0.86 -13.94 8.45
C PHE A 214 2.32 -14.41 8.34
N HIS A 215 2.93 -14.83 9.44
CA HIS A 215 4.36 -15.19 9.51
C HIS A 215 4.64 -16.69 9.66
N THR A 216 3.62 -17.51 9.91
CA THR A 216 3.73 -18.96 10.04
C THR A 216 2.81 -19.63 9.03
N SER A 217 3.36 -20.54 8.22
CA SER A 217 2.61 -21.30 7.23
C SER A 217 1.55 -22.17 7.88
N ASN A 218 0.39 -22.32 7.21
CA ASN A 218 -0.70 -23.25 7.59
C ASN A 218 -1.33 -23.01 8.98
N ARG A 219 -1.10 -21.84 9.60
CA ARG A 219 -1.76 -21.47 10.85
C ARG A 219 -3.21 -21.09 10.60
N GLN A 220 -4.14 -21.57 11.43
CA GLN A 220 -5.55 -21.18 11.35
C GLN A 220 -5.75 -19.77 11.94
N PRO A 221 -6.67 -18.96 11.38
CA PRO A 221 -6.82 -17.55 11.76
C PRO A 221 -7.44 -17.34 13.16
N ASP A 222 -8.18 -18.32 13.65
CA ASP A 222 -8.83 -18.37 14.97
C ASP A 222 -7.93 -18.99 16.05
N SER A 223 -6.75 -19.49 15.68
CA SER A 223 -5.82 -20.10 16.63
C SER A 223 -5.27 -19.07 17.63
N PRO A 224 -5.56 -19.21 18.95
CA PRO A 224 -5.03 -18.29 19.95
C PRO A 224 -3.50 -18.38 20.01
N ALA A 225 -2.88 -17.32 20.49
CA ALA A 225 -1.43 -17.25 20.65
C ALA A 225 -1.07 -16.65 22.01
N LEU A 226 -0.08 -17.26 22.67
CA LEU A 226 0.47 -16.74 23.92
C LEU A 226 1.32 -15.50 23.63
N GLU A 227 1.20 -14.48 24.48
CA GLU A 227 2.00 -13.26 24.41
C GLU A 227 3.15 -13.34 25.43
N ASP A 228 4.23 -14.01 25.06
CA ASP A 228 5.41 -14.30 25.89
C ASP A 228 6.68 -13.59 25.39
N TYR A 229 6.55 -12.32 25.02
CA TYR A 229 7.65 -11.53 24.45
C TYR A 229 8.83 -11.35 25.41
N THR A 230 10.04 -11.54 24.89
CA THR A 230 11.28 -11.38 25.68
C THR A 230 11.77 -9.93 25.76
N CYS A 231 11.46 -9.14 24.74
CA CYS A 231 11.80 -7.73 24.59
C CYS A 231 10.93 -7.08 23.52
N GLU A 232 11.08 -5.78 23.30
CA GLU A 232 10.38 -5.04 22.24
C GLU A 232 11.37 -4.37 21.28
N VAL A 233 11.09 -4.48 19.98
CA VAL A 233 11.82 -3.78 18.93
C VAL A 233 10.90 -2.77 18.26
N ILE A 234 11.29 -1.51 18.30
CA ILE A 234 10.58 -0.42 17.62
C ILE A 234 11.28 -0.13 16.29
N MET A 235 10.65 -0.50 15.18
CA MET A 235 11.13 -0.19 13.83
C MET A 235 10.56 1.14 13.37
N MET A 236 11.41 2.14 13.16
CA MET A 236 10.96 3.39 12.56
C MET A 236 10.78 3.23 11.05
N CYS A 237 9.71 3.79 10.50
CA CYS A 237 9.45 3.82 9.06
C CYS A 237 9.09 5.25 8.64
N GLY A 238 9.63 5.74 7.53
CA GLY A 238 9.31 7.07 7.02
C GLY A 238 10.43 7.67 6.19
N LEU A 239 10.08 8.59 5.30
CA LEU A 239 11.03 9.24 4.38
C LEU A 239 12.11 10.03 5.14
N PRO A 240 13.31 10.25 4.56
CA PRO A 240 14.23 11.25 5.08
C PRO A 240 13.56 12.61 5.17
N GLY A 241 13.75 13.31 6.30
CA GLY A 241 13.03 14.55 6.54
C GLY A 241 11.65 14.38 7.17
N SER A 242 11.09 13.18 7.31
CA SER A 242 9.86 12.94 8.09
C SER A 242 10.05 13.13 9.60
N GLY A 243 11.28 13.37 10.06
CA GLY A 243 11.70 13.60 11.45
C GLY A 243 11.52 12.42 12.41
N LYS A 244 11.79 11.20 11.95
CA LYS A 244 11.94 10.01 12.82
C LYS A 244 12.91 10.25 13.99
N ASP A 245 14.04 10.89 13.72
CA ASP A 245 15.08 11.16 14.73
C ASP A 245 14.55 12.04 15.88
N TYR A 246 13.75 13.05 15.55
CA TYR A 246 13.10 13.91 16.53
C TYR A 246 12.12 13.11 17.39
N TRP A 247 11.29 12.27 16.77
CA TRP A 247 10.34 11.42 17.49
C TRP A 247 11.06 10.47 18.47
N ILE A 248 12.15 9.82 18.04
CA ILE A 248 12.97 8.97 18.92
C ILE A 248 13.49 9.77 20.12
N GLN A 249 14.04 10.97 19.90
CA GLN A 249 14.58 11.80 20.98
C GLN A 249 13.53 12.29 21.99
N GLN A 250 12.29 12.45 21.55
CA GLN A 250 11.18 12.89 22.40
C GLN A 250 10.61 11.73 23.22
N TYR A 251 10.41 10.56 22.61
CA TYR A 251 9.63 9.48 23.24
C TYR A 251 10.47 8.27 23.69
N LEU A 252 11.68 8.07 23.15
CA LEU A 252 12.52 6.90 23.37
C LEU A 252 13.99 7.27 23.62
N ARG A 253 14.22 8.39 24.33
CA ARG A 253 15.57 8.93 24.57
C ARG A 253 16.52 7.93 25.23
N ASP A 254 16.01 7.11 26.14
CA ASP A 254 16.82 6.17 26.93
C ASP A 254 16.97 4.79 26.26
N TRP A 255 16.34 4.59 25.10
CA TRP A 255 16.44 3.32 24.38
C TRP A 255 17.70 3.29 23.50
N PRO A 256 18.40 2.14 23.43
CA PRO A 256 19.45 1.94 22.44
C PRO A 256 18.89 2.12 21.03
N VAL A 257 19.60 2.86 20.18
CA VAL A 257 19.18 3.11 18.79
C VAL A 257 20.21 2.53 17.82
N ILE A 258 19.79 1.59 16.99
CA ILE A 258 20.53 1.13 15.83
C ILE A 258 20.12 2.00 14.64
N SER A 259 20.89 3.05 14.34
CA SER A 259 20.65 3.92 13.20
C SER A 259 21.53 3.52 12.01
N ILE A 260 20.89 3.14 10.89
CA ILE A 260 21.60 2.75 9.67
C ILE A 260 22.38 3.93 9.08
N ASP A 261 21.83 5.14 9.17
CA ASP A 261 22.51 6.35 8.71
C ASP A 261 23.73 6.69 9.57
N GLN A 262 23.64 6.53 10.91
CA GLN A 262 24.79 6.76 11.81
C GLN A 262 25.88 5.70 11.60
N LEU A 263 25.51 4.43 11.47
CA LEU A 263 26.46 3.34 11.20
C LEU A 263 27.19 3.56 9.87
N ARG A 264 26.50 4.04 8.83
CA ARG A 264 27.12 4.42 7.56
C ARG A 264 28.18 5.50 7.75
N GLN A 265 27.87 6.54 8.52
CA GLN A 265 28.80 7.64 8.80
C GLN A 265 30.03 7.17 9.60
N GLN A 266 29.82 6.32 10.62
CA GLN A 266 30.90 5.75 11.42
C GLN A 266 31.86 4.87 10.61
N LEU A 267 31.34 4.18 9.58
CA LEU A 267 32.15 3.37 8.66
C LEU A 267 32.80 4.20 7.54
N GLY A 268 32.58 5.52 7.50
CA GLY A 268 33.15 6.40 6.47
C GLY A 268 32.59 6.17 5.07
N LEU A 269 31.46 5.47 4.94
CA LEU A 269 30.91 5.07 3.64
C LEU A 269 30.09 6.19 3.00
N ALA A 270 30.41 6.52 1.75
CA ALA A 270 29.67 7.47 0.95
C ALA A 270 28.24 6.96 0.63
N PRO A 271 27.27 7.84 0.30
CA PRO A 271 25.87 7.44 0.07
C PRO A 271 25.66 6.45 -1.08
N ASN A 272 26.56 6.44 -2.06
CA ASN A 272 26.55 5.55 -3.23
C ASN A 272 27.27 4.21 -2.99
N GLU A 273 27.96 4.05 -1.86
CA GLU A 273 28.65 2.80 -1.53
C GLU A 273 27.69 1.70 -1.05
N PRO A 274 28.02 0.41 -1.29
CA PRO A 274 27.17 -0.73 -0.97
C PRO A 274 26.66 -0.70 0.48
N GLN A 275 25.38 -1.01 0.67
CA GLN A 275 24.77 -1.04 2.01
C GLN A 275 25.19 -2.26 2.84
N GLY A 276 25.76 -3.29 2.21
CA GLY A 276 26.06 -4.60 2.81
C GLY A 276 26.79 -4.51 4.16
N PRO A 277 27.98 -3.86 4.24
CA PRO A 277 28.74 -3.77 5.49
C PRO A 277 27.97 -3.08 6.62
N VAL A 278 27.20 -2.03 6.30
CA VAL A 278 26.38 -1.30 7.27
C VAL A 278 25.29 -2.22 7.84
N LEU A 279 24.59 -2.95 6.97
CA LEU A 279 23.54 -3.87 7.38
C LEU A 279 24.08 -5.07 8.17
N THR A 280 25.25 -5.60 7.80
CA THR A 280 25.93 -6.66 8.56
C THR A 280 26.22 -6.21 9.99
N LYS A 281 26.87 -5.06 10.16
CA LYS A 281 27.16 -4.50 11.50
C LYS A 281 25.88 -4.22 12.28
N ALA A 282 24.85 -3.67 11.64
CA ALA A 282 23.56 -3.42 12.28
C ALA A 282 22.89 -4.73 12.77
N ARG A 283 22.98 -5.82 11.98
CA ARG A 283 22.45 -7.14 12.36
C ARG A 283 23.20 -7.75 13.54
N GLU A 284 24.51 -7.58 13.59
CA GLU A 284 25.33 -8.07 14.71
C GLU A 284 24.90 -7.42 16.03
N ILE A 285 24.80 -6.09 16.04
CA ILE A 285 24.33 -5.32 17.21
C ILE A 285 22.90 -5.73 17.58
N ALA A 286 22.00 -5.86 16.60
CA ALA A 286 20.63 -6.28 16.86
C ALA A 286 20.57 -7.67 17.50
N ARG A 287 21.36 -8.64 17.00
CA ARG A 287 21.42 -9.99 17.59
C ARG A 287 21.97 -9.98 19.01
N GLU A 288 22.95 -9.14 19.31
CA GLU A 288 23.45 -8.98 20.67
C GLU A 288 22.34 -8.50 21.61
N TYR A 289 21.59 -7.47 21.22
CA TYR A 289 20.47 -6.96 22.02
C TYR A 289 19.35 -7.99 22.19
N LEU A 290 18.97 -8.69 21.10
CA LEU A 290 17.93 -9.72 21.15
C LEU A 290 18.32 -10.88 22.08
N ARG A 291 19.55 -11.39 22.00
CA ARG A 291 20.04 -12.44 22.91
C ARG A 291 20.09 -11.97 24.35
N GLY A 292 20.44 -10.70 24.58
CA GLY A 292 20.40 -10.04 25.88
C GLY A 292 19.01 -9.65 26.36
N ARG A 293 17.93 -9.97 25.61
CA ARG A 293 16.55 -9.57 25.90
C ARG A 293 16.38 -8.06 26.11
N LYS A 294 17.17 -7.27 25.39
CA LYS A 294 17.21 -5.82 25.52
C LYS A 294 16.35 -5.18 24.43
N SER A 295 15.38 -4.37 24.83
CA SER A 295 14.56 -3.60 23.89
C SER A 295 15.37 -2.49 23.21
N PHE A 296 15.11 -2.23 21.93
CA PHE A 296 15.85 -1.23 21.14
C PHE A 296 15.04 -0.67 19.97
N VAL A 297 15.55 0.44 19.40
CA VAL A 297 15.00 1.08 18.21
C VAL A 297 15.83 0.73 16.98
N TRP A 298 15.17 0.30 15.91
CA TRP A 298 15.76 0.18 14.59
C TRP A 298 15.37 1.38 13.72
N ASN A 299 16.31 2.30 13.49
CA ASN A 299 16.06 3.55 12.78
C ASN A 299 16.65 3.53 11.36
N ALA A 300 15.77 3.43 10.37
CA ALA A 300 16.07 3.59 8.95
C ALA A 300 14.84 4.11 8.20
N ALA A 301 14.95 4.32 6.89
CA ALA A 301 13.80 4.73 6.09
C ALA A 301 12.71 3.62 6.03
N ASN A 302 13.12 2.36 5.89
CA ASN A 302 12.27 1.16 5.94
C ASN A 302 11.03 1.23 5.03
N LEU A 303 11.20 1.76 3.81
CA LEU A 303 10.08 2.13 2.93
C LEU A 303 9.49 0.98 2.12
N SER A 304 10.18 -0.15 1.95
CA SER A 304 9.62 -1.32 1.26
C SER A 304 9.26 -2.43 2.24
N ARG A 305 8.19 -3.17 1.94
CA ARG A 305 7.75 -4.32 2.77
C ARG A 305 8.84 -5.37 2.85
N GLN A 306 9.54 -5.63 1.75
CA GLN A 306 10.64 -6.60 1.71
C GLN A 306 11.79 -6.23 2.67
N ALA A 307 12.19 -4.95 2.71
CA ALA A 307 13.27 -4.52 3.60
C ALA A 307 12.86 -4.63 5.07
N ARG A 308 11.60 -4.32 5.40
CA ARG A 308 11.06 -4.50 6.76
C ARG A 308 11.01 -5.97 7.15
N GLN A 309 10.45 -6.81 6.27
CA GLN A 309 10.23 -8.24 6.53
C GLN A 309 11.51 -8.98 6.91
N GLU A 310 12.64 -8.64 6.27
CA GLU A 310 13.94 -9.25 6.59
C GLU A 310 14.28 -9.12 8.09
N PHE A 311 14.10 -7.93 8.65
CA PHE A 311 14.41 -7.65 10.05
C PHE A 311 13.30 -8.07 11.00
N ILE A 312 12.04 -7.96 10.59
CA ILE A 312 10.89 -8.44 11.37
C ILE A 312 11.04 -9.94 11.67
N ARG A 313 11.46 -10.73 10.69
CA ARG A 313 11.73 -12.17 10.88
C ARG A 313 12.82 -12.39 11.93
N LEU A 314 13.95 -11.67 11.80
CA LEU A 314 15.04 -11.75 12.78
C LEU A 314 14.56 -11.46 14.21
N TYR A 315 13.72 -10.45 14.39
CA TYR A 315 13.21 -10.07 15.71
C TYR A 315 12.25 -11.13 16.27
N ALA A 316 11.31 -11.61 15.43
CA ALA A 316 10.33 -12.61 15.81
C ALA A 316 10.98 -13.96 16.16
N GLU A 317 12.01 -14.39 15.43
CA GLU A 317 12.79 -15.60 15.71
C GLU A 317 13.46 -15.58 17.10
N HIS A 318 13.67 -14.38 17.68
CA HIS A 318 14.21 -14.20 19.03
C HIS A 318 13.12 -13.88 20.08
N GLY A 319 11.84 -14.05 19.72
CA GLY A 319 10.71 -13.82 20.63
C GLY A 319 10.45 -12.35 20.95
N ALA A 320 10.91 -11.42 20.12
CA ALA A 320 10.68 -10.00 20.35
C ALA A 320 9.29 -9.55 19.85
N ARG A 321 8.64 -8.68 20.64
CA ARG A 321 7.48 -7.92 20.17
C ARG A 321 7.96 -6.88 19.15
N VAL A 322 7.42 -6.95 17.96
CA VAL A 322 7.70 -5.97 16.88
C VAL A 322 6.62 -4.90 16.84
N ARG A 323 7.04 -3.65 16.97
CA ARG A 323 6.21 -2.45 16.80
C ARG A 323 6.79 -1.57 15.69
N ILE A 324 5.99 -1.17 14.71
CA ILE A 324 6.41 -0.25 13.65
C ILE A 324 5.83 1.13 13.94
N VAL A 325 6.69 2.14 14.01
CA VAL A 325 6.28 3.55 14.09
C VAL A 325 6.50 4.19 12.73
N TYR A 326 5.41 4.37 12.01
CA TYR A 326 5.39 5.02 10.71
C TYR A 326 5.19 6.53 10.89
N ARG A 327 6.16 7.33 10.44
CA ARG A 327 6.05 8.79 10.47
C ARG A 327 5.96 9.38 9.08
N GLU A 328 4.98 10.26 8.92
CA GLU A 328 4.71 10.96 7.66
C GLU A 328 4.38 12.43 7.91
N VAL A 329 4.77 13.27 6.95
CA VAL A 329 4.40 14.68 6.88
C VAL A 329 4.00 15.03 5.44
N PRO A 330 3.20 16.09 5.22
CA PRO A 330 2.88 16.59 3.88
C PRO A 330 4.11 16.92 3.03
N PRO A 331 4.00 16.95 1.69
CA PRO A 331 5.11 17.20 0.78
C PRO A 331 5.91 18.45 1.10
N ASP A 332 5.23 19.59 1.25
CA ASP A 332 5.90 20.88 1.47
C ASP A 332 6.70 20.87 2.76
N ARG A 333 6.15 20.25 3.81
CA ARG A 333 6.80 20.08 5.10
C ARG A 333 7.99 19.12 5.01
N LEU A 334 7.85 17.99 4.33
CA LEU A 334 8.93 17.01 4.14
C LEU A 334 10.15 17.68 3.48
N PHE A 335 9.92 18.38 2.37
CA PHE A 335 10.98 19.02 1.61
C PHE A 335 11.57 20.23 2.35
N ALA A 336 10.75 21.00 3.07
CA ALA A 336 11.23 22.09 3.93
C ALA A 336 12.12 21.56 5.06
N GLN A 337 11.68 20.52 5.78
CA GLN A 337 12.45 19.87 6.83
C GLN A 337 13.75 19.29 6.27
N ASN A 338 13.72 18.64 5.11
CA ASN A 338 14.93 18.10 4.49
C ASN A 338 15.95 19.19 4.11
N ARG A 339 15.50 20.38 3.65
CA ARG A 339 16.40 21.52 3.36
C ARG A 339 17.13 22.03 4.60
N GLN A 340 16.52 21.91 5.78
CA GLN A 340 17.07 22.41 7.05
C GLN A 340 17.92 21.36 7.79
N ARG A 341 18.01 20.11 7.31
CA ARG A 341 18.82 19.06 7.94
C ARG A 341 20.31 19.35 7.78
N ARG A 342 21.09 19.12 8.84
CA ARG A 342 22.57 19.13 8.80
C ARG A 342 23.12 18.21 7.70
N ASN A 343 22.57 17.01 7.60
CA ASN A 343 22.87 16.05 6.53
C ASN A 343 21.68 16.00 5.56
N ARG A 344 21.68 16.91 4.59
CA ARG A 344 20.63 17.03 3.58
C ARG A 344 20.68 15.84 2.60
N VAL A 345 19.54 15.22 2.36
CA VAL A 345 19.41 14.20 1.31
C VAL A 345 19.05 14.90 -0.01
N PRO A 346 19.72 14.61 -1.13
CA PRO A 346 19.36 15.19 -2.42
C PRO A 346 17.90 14.92 -2.78
N VAL A 347 17.20 15.90 -3.37
CA VAL A 347 15.78 15.76 -3.73
C VAL A 347 15.58 14.58 -4.67
N SER A 348 16.47 14.38 -5.66
CA SER A 348 16.42 13.25 -6.57
C SER A 348 16.56 11.88 -5.89
N VAL A 349 17.14 11.81 -4.69
CA VAL A 349 17.18 10.58 -3.88
C VAL A 349 15.85 10.37 -3.18
N ILE A 350 15.25 11.41 -2.60
CA ILE A 350 13.90 11.32 -2.01
C ILE A 350 12.87 10.91 -3.06
N GLU A 351 12.94 11.48 -4.27
CA GLU A 351 12.06 11.07 -5.39
C GLU A 351 12.23 9.58 -5.74
N ARG A 352 13.46 9.08 -5.77
CA ARG A 352 13.74 7.64 -5.98
C ARG A 352 13.23 6.77 -4.83
N LEU A 353 13.22 7.27 -3.60
CA LEU A 353 12.66 6.57 -2.45
C LEU A 353 11.13 6.48 -2.53
N LEU A 354 10.46 7.51 -3.07
CA LEU A 354 9.01 7.48 -3.30
C LEU A 354 8.61 6.36 -4.28
N ASP A 355 9.48 5.98 -5.21
CA ASP A 355 9.22 4.88 -6.15
C ASP A 355 9.22 3.49 -5.50
N ARG A 356 9.54 3.39 -4.21
CA ARG A 356 9.51 2.15 -3.41
C ARG A 356 8.71 2.31 -2.12
N TRP A 357 7.87 3.34 -2.04
CA TRP A 357 7.18 3.72 -0.82
C TRP A 357 5.92 2.87 -0.61
N GLU A 358 6.08 1.86 0.24
CA GLU A 358 5.02 1.03 0.80
C GLU A 358 4.84 1.39 2.29
N THR A 359 3.67 1.93 2.64
CA THR A 359 3.26 2.13 4.05
C THR A 359 3.18 0.78 4.76
N PRO A 360 3.66 0.65 6.01
CA PRO A 360 3.52 -0.57 6.76
C PRO A 360 2.06 -0.85 7.13
N ASP A 361 1.68 -2.12 7.13
CA ASP A 361 0.33 -2.54 7.50
C ASP A 361 0.33 -3.54 8.67
N ARG A 362 -0.88 -3.82 9.19
CA ARG A 362 -1.08 -4.67 10.38
C ARG A 362 -0.70 -6.13 10.18
N THR A 363 -0.51 -6.58 8.94
CA THR A 363 -0.03 -7.94 8.66
C THR A 363 1.45 -8.09 8.97
N GLU A 364 2.20 -6.99 9.01
CA GLU A 364 3.67 -7.00 9.15
C GLU A 364 4.14 -7.07 10.60
N ALA A 365 3.38 -6.53 11.56
CA ALA A 365 3.83 -6.42 12.95
C ALA A 365 2.69 -6.54 13.96
N HIS A 366 3.06 -6.73 15.23
CA HIS A 366 2.11 -6.79 16.35
C HIS A 366 1.41 -5.44 16.52
N GLN A 367 2.12 -4.33 16.31
CA GLN A 367 1.55 -2.99 16.40
C GLN A 367 2.12 -2.08 15.31
N ILE A 368 1.24 -1.26 14.71
CA ILE A 368 1.59 -0.18 13.80
C ILE A 368 1.04 1.13 14.37
N ASP A 369 1.91 2.11 14.58
CA ASP A 369 1.50 3.47 14.92
C ASP A 369 1.81 4.42 13.76
N CYS A 370 0.77 5.05 13.23
CA CYS A 370 0.91 6.07 12.21
C CYS A 370 0.92 7.45 12.88
N ILE A 371 2.09 8.10 12.88
CA ILE A 371 2.29 9.46 13.39
C ILE A 371 2.28 10.41 12.19
N LEU A 372 1.20 11.19 12.09
CA LEU A 372 0.93 12.10 10.98
C LEU A 372 0.97 13.54 11.50
N ASP A 373 1.83 14.38 10.93
CA ASP A 373 1.98 15.79 11.37
C ASP A 373 1.80 16.82 10.27
#